data_AF-E5VI65-F1
#
_entry.id   AF-E5VI65-F1
#
_cell.length_a   1.000
_cell.length_b   1.000
_cell.length_c   1.000
_cell.angle_alpha   90.00
_cell.angle_beta   90.00
_cell.angle_gamma   90.00
#
_symmetry.space_group_name_H-M   'P 1'
#
loop_
_entity.id
_entity.type
_entity.pdbx_description
1 polymer ?
#
loop_
_entity_poly.entity_id
_entity_poly.type
_entity_poly.pdbx_seq_one_letter_code
_entity_poly.pdbx_strand_id
1 'polypeptide(L)'
;MLFNTLNAQFFVQIFLLAIFCIASYYVHRSKEIGILKLNGWNNVRISIRIFKMIFYHTIIPAIILMALFSIYILKMDQSMILTYLRLCIYISIFLSVVYGLALIVGSVFIHNIDVINAVKNKKNYEVHFYLTLLVKIVITVSVMINSSNLIDQINHTKRVIESARQQNQWNLSILNTSVSPSEKVQKRLNEIIGSLPDRDVYNYTSPEILYQTTDVSKTQRTDFIDNYMEISYNVLEKVKVVDKNNKRLKPKDFTGKAVLLIPQKYEKDQERILKELGMEKTDIYFIKDRQVYQDMLSPGYYAIDPIIYAHKVKKQLWLPTGEILYSSKGASVLNEAIEQEKIDQSTLYLNTLKSENDVSVYNEQSRTLEAIFFVIMNISSYILCIVTITVIYLEFRKKEFGVYALYHRIPKKAILKFLCFNEVITLLSALMIEKEFLCFVLFEIVFCSLAIWKYFCRKAVLILKGE
;
A
#
# COMPACT_ATOMS: atom_id res chain seq x y z
N MET A 1 3.71 -3.78 -16.14
CA MET A 1 3.25 -4.78 -15.16
C MET A 1 4.36 -5.60 -14.51
N LEU A 2 5.46 -6.02 -15.16
CA LEU A 2 6.56 -6.71 -14.45
C LEU A 2 7.51 -5.78 -13.66
N PHE A 3 7.60 -4.52 -14.09
CA PHE A 3 8.46 -3.47 -13.50
C PHE A 3 7.67 -2.42 -12.71
N ASN A 4 6.49 -2.77 -12.19
CA ASN A 4 5.88 -1.91 -11.17
C ASN A 4 6.80 -1.91 -9.94
N THR A 5 6.99 -0.78 -9.27
CA THR A 5 7.91 -0.64 -8.11
C THR A 5 7.64 -1.70 -7.03
N LEU A 6 6.37 -2.04 -6.80
CA LEU A 6 5.95 -3.12 -5.91
C LEU A 6 6.48 -4.50 -6.34
N ASN A 7 6.43 -4.80 -7.64
CA ASN A 7 6.91 -6.07 -8.18
C ASN A 7 8.44 -6.17 -8.11
N ALA A 8 9.15 -5.06 -8.34
CA ALA A 8 10.61 -5.03 -8.18
C ALA A 8 11.03 -5.26 -6.72
N GLN A 9 10.38 -4.61 -5.76
CA GLN A 9 10.67 -4.83 -4.33
C GLN A 9 10.36 -6.27 -3.91
N PHE A 10 9.23 -6.83 -4.35
CA PHE A 10 8.84 -8.22 -4.12
C PHE A 10 9.88 -9.20 -4.67
N PHE A 11 10.32 -9.00 -5.91
CA PHE A 11 11.32 -9.87 -6.54
C PHE A 11 12.70 -9.76 -5.87
N VAL A 12 13.12 -8.57 -5.45
CA VAL A 12 14.37 -8.37 -4.70
C VAL A 12 14.32 -9.11 -3.37
N GLN A 13 13.20 -9.06 -2.65
CA GLN A 13 13.06 -9.75 -1.37
C GLN A 13 13.09 -11.27 -1.55
N ILE A 14 12.34 -11.81 -2.51
CA ILE A 14 12.39 -13.25 -2.82
C ILE A 14 13.79 -13.69 -3.27
N PHE A 15 14.48 -12.85 -4.05
CA PHE A 15 15.84 -13.13 -4.49
C PHE A 15 16.82 -13.19 -3.32
N LEU A 16 16.81 -12.18 -2.44
CA LEU A 16 17.62 -12.17 -1.22
C LEU A 16 17.31 -13.42 -0.38
N LEU A 17 16.03 -13.68 -0.14
CA LEU A 17 15.54 -14.82 0.63
C LEU A 17 16.03 -16.17 0.08
N ALA A 18 15.92 -16.37 -1.23
CA ALA A 18 16.36 -17.58 -1.90
C ALA A 18 17.88 -17.78 -1.74
N ILE A 19 18.67 -16.71 -1.91
CA ILE A 19 20.12 -16.76 -1.70
C ILE A 19 20.46 -17.17 -0.26
N PHE A 20 19.77 -16.64 0.75
CA PHE A 20 20.02 -17.01 2.15
C PHE A 20 19.64 -18.44 2.47
N CYS A 21 18.48 -18.91 2.00
CA CYS A 21 18.10 -20.32 2.14
C CYS A 21 19.14 -21.24 1.55
N ILE A 22 19.65 -20.89 0.37
CA ILE A 22 20.61 -21.70 -0.35
C ILE A 22 21.97 -21.64 0.37
N ALA A 23 22.48 -20.46 0.72
CA ALA A 23 23.71 -20.31 1.49
C ALA A 23 23.66 -21.11 2.82
N SER A 24 22.58 -20.99 3.58
CA SER A 24 22.37 -21.75 4.82
C SER A 24 22.33 -23.26 4.60
N TYR A 25 21.73 -23.71 3.50
CA TYR A 25 21.67 -25.14 3.18
C TYR A 25 23.04 -25.71 2.80
N TYR A 26 23.85 -24.96 2.05
CA TYR A 26 25.24 -25.32 1.73
C TYR A 26 26.13 -25.34 2.98
N VAL A 27 25.91 -24.41 3.90
CA VAL A 27 26.55 -24.41 5.22
C VAL A 27 26.18 -25.68 6.00
N HIS A 28 24.89 -26.03 6.09
CA HIS A 28 24.46 -27.25 6.77
C HIS A 28 25.07 -28.51 6.14
N ARG A 29 25.15 -28.57 4.80
CA ARG A 29 25.62 -29.74 4.04
C ARG A 29 27.13 -29.77 3.78
N SER A 30 27.94 -28.84 4.32
CA SER A 30 29.34 -28.78 3.86
C SER A 30 30.24 -29.94 4.31
N LYS A 31 29.83 -30.79 5.26
CA LYS A 31 30.54 -32.07 5.53
C LYS A 31 30.36 -33.04 4.35
N GLU A 32 29.13 -33.17 3.83
CA GLU A 32 28.83 -33.93 2.62
C GLU A 32 29.56 -33.36 1.40
N ILE A 33 29.59 -32.03 1.25
CA ILE A 33 30.38 -31.36 0.20
C ILE A 33 31.86 -31.74 0.29
N GLY A 34 32.44 -31.69 1.50
CA GLY A 34 33.84 -32.06 1.72
C GLY A 34 34.13 -33.51 1.35
N ILE A 35 33.26 -34.45 1.73
CA ILE A 35 33.38 -35.87 1.37
C ILE A 35 33.28 -36.06 -0.16
N LEU A 36 32.33 -35.40 -0.81
CA LEU A 36 32.17 -35.50 -2.27
C LEU A 36 33.38 -34.92 -3.01
N LYS A 37 33.96 -33.83 -2.51
CA LYS A 37 35.16 -33.20 -3.07
C LYS A 37 36.41 -34.09 -2.88
N LEU A 38 36.53 -34.78 -1.74
CA LEU A 38 37.55 -35.82 -1.53
C LEU A 38 37.39 -37.00 -2.49
N ASN A 39 36.15 -37.37 -2.82
CA ASN A 39 35.84 -38.42 -3.79
C ASN A 39 36.01 -37.97 -5.27
N GLY A 40 36.63 -36.81 -5.52
CA GLY A 40 36.95 -36.34 -6.87
C GLY A 40 35.78 -35.73 -7.65
N TRP A 41 34.67 -35.38 -7.00
CA TRP A 41 33.54 -34.76 -7.69
C TRP A 41 33.85 -33.29 -8.04
N ASN A 42 33.51 -32.88 -9.26
CA ASN A 42 33.62 -31.48 -9.69
C ASN A 42 32.64 -30.58 -8.89
N ASN A 43 33.07 -29.37 -8.54
CA ASN A 43 32.31 -28.36 -7.79
C ASN A 43 30.89 -28.14 -8.35
N VAL A 44 30.76 -28.04 -9.68
CA VAL A 44 29.46 -27.86 -10.34
C VAL A 44 28.55 -29.07 -10.13
N ARG A 45 29.10 -30.29 -10.19
CA ARG A 45 28.35 -31.54 -10.00
C ARG A 45 27.87 -31.69 -8.56
N ILE A 46 28.68 -31.26 -7.59
CA ILE A 46 28.31 -31.22 -6.18
C ILE A 46 27.18 -30.19 -5.95
N SER A 47 27.33 -28.99 -6.52
CA SER A 47 26.32 -27.92 -6.49
C SER A 47 24.96 -28.44 -7.00
N ILE A 48 24.93 -29.03 -8.20
CA ILE A 48 23.72 -29.58 -8.80
C ILE A 48 23.08 -30.67 -7.93
N ARG A 49 23.87 -31.61 -7.38
CA ARG A 49 23.35 -32.70 -6.55
C ARG A 49 22.63 -32.19 -5.30
N ILE A 50 23.25 -31.25 -4.60
CA ILE A 50 22.72 -30.65 -3.37
C ILE A 50 21.48 -29.82 -3.70
N PHE A 51 21.51 -29.09 -4.81
CA PHE A 51 20.46 -28.18 -5.23
C PHE A 51 19.22 -28.89 -5.78
N LYS A 52 19.39 -30.01 -6.49
CA LYS A 52 18.30 -30.80 -7.08
C LYS A 52 17.23 -31.16 -6.04
N MET A 53 17.63 -31.45 -4.80
CA MET A 53 16.70 -31.77 -3.72
C MET A 53 15.84 -30.56 -3.32
N ILE A 54 16.43 -29.37 -3.17
CA ILE A 54 15.69 -28.13 -2.84
C ILE A 54 14.72 -27.76 -3.96
N PHE A 55 15.19 -27.85 -5.21
CA PHE A 55 14.41 -27.52 -6.39
C PHE A 55 13.11 -28.31 -6.46
N TYR A 56 13.14 -29.64 -6.30
CA TYR A 56 11.92 -30.46 -6.32
C TYR A 56 10.97 -30.15 -5.16
N HIS A 57 11.51 -29.94 -3.95
CA HIS A 57 10.68 -29.63 -2.78
C HIS A 57 10.01 -28.26 -2.88
N THR A 58 10.47 -27.38 -3.78
CA THR A 58 9.84 -26.07 -4.00
C THR A 58 8.91 -26.06 -5.21
N ILE A 59 9.32 -26.67 -6.33
CA ILE A 59 8.54 -26.66 -7.57
C ILE A 59 7.33 -27.58 -7.51
N ILE A 60 7.42 -28.74 -6.86
CA ILE A 60 6.28 -29.66 -6.80
C ILE A 60 5.08 -29.01 -6.08
N PRO A 61 5.23 -28.44 -4.88
CA PRO A 61 4.13 -27.70 -4.23
C PRO A 61 3.66 -26.50 -5.04
N ALA A 62 4.57 -25.75 -5.67
CA ALA A 62 4.22 -24.59 -6.49
C ALA A 62 3.34 -24.98 -7.69
N ILE A 63 3.67 -26.06 -8.40
CA ILE A 63 2.86 -26.57 -9.52
C ILE A 63 1.48 -27.03 -9.03
N ILE A 64 1.42 -27.73 -7.89
CA ILE A 64 0.15 -28.18 -7.31
C ILE A 64 -0.74 -26.98 -6.99
N LEU A 65 -0.19 -25.95 -6.33
CA LEU A 65 -0.92 -24.72 -6.01
C LEU A 65 -1.39 -23.98 -7.27
N MET A 66 -0.50 -23.85 -8.27
CA MET A 66 -0.85 -23.23 -9.55
C MET A 66 -1.99 -23.97 -10.25
N ALA A 67 -1.99 -25.31 -10.22
CA ALA A 67 -3.04 -26.13 -10.81
C ALA A 67 -4.39 -25.99 -10.07
N LEU A 68 -4.38 -26.01 -8.74
CA LEU A 68 -5.59 -25.79 -7.93
C LEU A 68 -6.20 -24.41 -8.20
N PHE A 69 -5.36 -23.39 -8.35
CA PHE A 69 -5.83 -22.04 -8.65
C PHE A 69 -6.34 -21.89 -10.10
N SER A 70 -5.79 -22.64 -11.06
CA SER A 70 -6.38 -22.73 -12.41
C SER A 70 -7.84 -23.20 -12.38
N ILE A 71 -8.16 -24.20 -11.54
CA ILE A 71 -9.52 -24.72 -11.39
C ILE A 71 -10.45 -23.63 -10.83
N TYR A 72 -9.97 -22.84 -9.88
CA TYR A 72 -10.71 -21.71 -9.33
C TYR A 72 -11.02 -20.65 -10.41
N ILE A 73 -10.02 -20.26 -11.21
CA ILE A 73 -10.21 -19.27 -12.29
C ILE A 73 -11.20 -19.79 -13.33
N LEU A 74 -11.08 -21.06 -13.75
CA LEU A 74 -12.02 -21.67 -14.69
C LEU A 74 -13.48 -21.64 -14.21
N LYS A 75 -13.69 -21.68 -12.89
CA LYS A 75 -15.02 -21.60 -12.28
C LYS A 75 -15.55 -20.16 -12.20
N MET A 76 -14.68 -19.17 -12.02
CA MET A 76 -15.08 -17.76 -11.84
C MET A 76 -15.17 -17.00 -13.16
N ASP A 77 -14.15 -17.11 -14.01
CA ASP A 77 -14.07 -16.43 -15.30
C ASP A 77 -13.12 -17.17 -16.25
N GLN A 78 -13.69 -17.90 -17.20
CA GLN A 78 -12.91 -18.65 -18.20
C GLN A 78 -12.06 -17.76 -19.10
N SER A 79 -12.46 -16.51 -19.34
CA SER A 79 -11.73 -15.60 -20.23
C SER A 79 -10.34 -15.23 -19.69
N MET A 80 -10.19 -15.27 -18.36
CA MET A 80 -8.96 -14.90 -17.66
C MET A 80 -7.90 -16.01 -17.63
N ILE A 81 -8.22 -17.22 -18.09
CA ILE A 81 -7.30 -18.38 -18.01
C ILE A 81 -5.99 -18.13 -18.78
N LEU A 82 -6.06 -17.47 -19.94
CA LEU A 82 -4.89 -17.20 -20.77
C LEU A 82 -3.96 -16.17 -20.11
N THR A 83 -4.54 -15.15 -19.47
CA THR A 83 -3.80 -14.16 -18.69
C THR A 83 -3.10 -14.81 -17.50
N TYR A 84 -3.81 -15.70 -16.79
CA TYR A 84 -3.23 -16.45 -15.68
C TYR A 84 -2.09 -17.38 -16.11
N LEU A 85 -2.25 -18.11 -17.22
CA LEU A 85 -1.19 -18.98 -17.74
C LEU A 85 0.08 -18.19 -18.11
N ARG A 86 -0.07 -17.00 -18.72
CA ARG A 86 1.06 -16.09 -18.97
C ARG A 86 1.76 -15.69 -17.68
N LEU A 87 1.00 -15.39 -16.62
CA LEU A 87 1.55 -15.05 -15.30
C LEU A 87 2.32 -16.23 -14.68
N CYS A 88 1.80 -17.45 -14.78
CA CYS A 88 2.51 -18.66 -14.35
C CYS A 88 3.84 -18.86 -15.09
N ILE A 89 3.88 -18.60 -16.40
CA ILE A 89 5.11 -18.66 -17.20
C ILE A 89 6.12 -17.62 -16.69
N TYR A 90 5.69 -16.38 -16.45
CA TYR A 90 6.59 -15.33 -15.94
C TYR A 90 7.17 -15.67 -14.56
N ILE A 91 6.34 -16.15 -13.63
CA ILE A 91 6.81 -16.60 -12.31
C ILE A 91 7.81 -17.75 -12.45
N SER A 92 7.56 -18.69 -13.36
CA SER A 92 8.45 -19.84 -13.59
C SER A 92 9.80 -19.41 -14.18
N ILE A 93 9.80 -18.47 -15.12
CA ILE A 93 11.04 -17.88 -15.67
C ILE A 93 11.81 -17.17 -14.55
N PHE A 94 11.13 -16.35 -13.75
CA PHE A 94 11.76 -15.64 -12.63
C PHE A 94 12.40 -16.61 -11.62
N LEU A 95 11.65 -17.63 -11.17
CA LEU A 95 12.18 -18.66 -10.27
C LEU A 95 13.39 -19.37 -10.88
N SER A 96 13.36 -19.68 -12.18
CA SER A 96 14.48 -20.31 -12.88
C SER A 96 15.73 -19.43 -12.87
N VAL A 97 15.59 -18.11 -13.06
CA VAL A 97 16.71 -17.16 -12.96
C VAL A 97 17.28 -17.10 -11.55
N VAL A 98 16.41 -16.98 -10.52
CA VAL A 98 16.82 -16.98 -9.11
C VAL A 98 17.60 -18.25 -8.77
N TYR A 99 17.10 -19.41 -9.18
CA TYR A 99 17.76 -20.67 -8.95
C TYR A 99 19.07 -20.83 -9.74
N GLY A 100 19.13 -20.35 -10.99
CA GLY A 100 20.35 -20.33 -11.79
C GLY A 100 21.47 -19.51 -11.13
N LEU A 101 21.14 -18.31 -10.64
CA LEU A 101 22.09 -17.46 -9.91
C LEU A 101 22.57 -18.14 -8.62
N ALA A 102 21.65 -18.78 -7.89
CA ALA A 102 22.01 -19.49 -6.67
C ALA A 102 22.92 -20.70 -6.88
N LEU A 103 22.79 -21.41 -8.02
CA LEU A 103 23.73 -22.47 -8.43
C LEU A 103 25.14 -21.93 -8.66
N ILE A 104 25.26 -20.75 -9.28
CA ILE A 104 26.54 -20.07 -9.53
C ILE A 104 27.18 -19.71 -8.18
N VAL A 105 26.43 -19.03 -7.29
CA VAL A 105 26.90 -18.66 -5.95
C VAL A 105 27.31 -19.90 -5.14
N GLY A 106 26.51 -20.97 -5.19
CA GLY A 106 26.82 -22.25 -4.52
C GLY A 106 28.08 -22.92 -5.06
N SER A 107 28.34 -22.83 -6.37
CA SER A 107 29.56 -23.35 -6.99
C SER A 107 30.81 -22.59 -6.53
N VAL A 108 30.74 -21.26 -6.48
CA VAL A 108 31.80 -20.40 -5.94
C VAL A 108 32.06 -20.72 -4.46
N PHE A 109 31.01 -20.91 -3.68
CA PHE A 109 31.13 -21.33 -2.28
C PHE A 109 31.85 -22.68 -2.14
N ILE A 110 31.48 -23.70 -2.91
CA ILE A 110 32.15 -25.02 -2.88
C ILE A 110 33.62 -24.92 -3.30
N HIS A 111 33.93 -24.07 -4.28
CA HIS A 111 35.31 -23.84 -4.71
C HIS A 111 36.18 -23.38 -3.53
N ASN A 112 35.68 -22.40 -2.77
CA ASN A 112 36.38 -21.77 -1.65
C ASN A 112 36.34 -22.57 -0.32
N ILE A 113 35.62 -23.70 -0.26
CA ILE A 113 35.62 -24.56 0.92
C ILE A 113 36.96 -25.30 1.05
N ASP A 114 37.60 -25.09 2.20
CA ASP A 114 38.71 -25.91 2.69
C ASP A 114 38.19 -27.30 3.08
N VAL A 115 38.59 -28.30 2.29
CA VAL A 115 38.18 -29.69 2.40
C VAL A 115 38.57 -30.29 3.75
N ILE A 116 39.75 -29.95 4.28
CA ILE A 116 40.28 -30.52 5.52
C ILE A 116 39.46 -30.00 6.71
N ASN A 117 39.17 -28.70 6.74
CA ASN A 117 38.35 -28.09 7.80
C ASN A 117 36.87 -28.48 7.69
N ALA A 118 36.35 -28.69 6.47
CA ALA A 118 34.98 -29.14 6.24
C ALA A 118 34.74 -30.57 6.72
N VAL A 119 35.67 -31.49 6.45
CA VAL A 119 35.60 -32.90 6.86
C VAL A 119 35.86 -33.08 8.36
N LYS A 120 36.81 -32.31 8.93
CA LYS A 120 37.09 -32.29 10.38
C LYS A 120 36.08 -31.47 11.20
N ASN A 121 35.06 -30.90 10.57
CA ASN A 121 34.01 -30.11 11.23
C ASN A 121 34.59 -28.96 12.11
N LYS A 122 35.70 -28.35 11.66
CA LYS A 122 36.37 -27.18 12.27
C LYS A 122 36.11 -25.93 11.43
N LYS A 123 34.84 -25.62 11.20
CA LYS A 123 34.44 -24.55 10.28
C LYS A 123 34.31 -23.22 11.04
N ASN A 124 34.82 -22.14 10.44
CA ASN A 124 34.57 -20.78 10.91
C ASN A 124 33.36 -20.19 10.15
N TYR A 125 32.17 -20.26 10.74
CA TYR A 125 30.94 -19.70 10.15
C TYR A 125 30.68 -18.24 10.52
N GLU A 126 31.65 -17.58 11.15
CA GLU A 126 31.54 -16.21 11.64
C GLU A 126 31.20 -15.21 10.53
N VAL A 127 31.84 -15.32 9.36
CA VAL A 127 31.58 -14.45 8.19
C VAL A 127 30.14 -14.61 7.69
N HIS A 128 29.62 -15.84 7.62
CA HIS A 128 28.23 -16.10 7.19
C HIS A 128 27.21 -15.57 8.20
N PHE A 129 27.52 -15.67 9.50
CA PHE A 129 26.69 -15.14 10.56
C PHE A 129 26.56 -13.62 10.45
N TYR A 130 27.68 -12.88 10.32
CA TYR A 130 27.63 -11.42 10.17
C TYR A 130 26.99 -10.96 8.85
N LEU A 131 27.20 -11.68 7.74
CA LEU A 131 26.55 -11.37 6.46
C LEU A 131 25.01 -11.51 6.56
N THR A 132 24.54 -12.54 7.29
CA THR A 132 23.11 -12.77 7.47
C THR A 132 22.50 -11.73 8.42
N LEU A 133 23.24 -11.28 9.43
CA LEU A 133 22.83 -10.15 10.28
C LEU A 133 22.70 -8.84 9.48
N LEU A 134 23.60 -8.56 8.53
CA LEU A 134 23.49 -7.37 7.68
C LEU A 134 22.20 -7.39 6.86
N VAL A 135 21.83 -8.54 6.30
CA VAL A 135 20.56 -8.65 5.55
C VAL A 135 19.35 -8.61 6.45
N LYS A 136 19.45 -9.09 7.70
CA LYS A 136 18.38 -8.90 8.68
C LYS A 136 17.99 -7.43 8.80
N ILE A 137 18.96 -6.51 8.82
CA ILE A 137 18.69 -5.07 8.89
C ILE A 137 17.77 -4.65 7.74
N VAL A 138 18.13 -5.04 6.50
CA VAL A 138 17.35 -4.70 5.30
C VAL A 138 15.93 -5.27 5.39
N ILE A 139 15.77 -6.55 5.76
CA ILE A 139 14.46 -7.21 5.84
C ILE A 139 13.60 -6.61 6.95
N THR A 140 14.20 -6.33 8.12
CA THR A 140 13.51 -5.79 9.30
C THR A 140 13.00 -4.38 9.04
N VAL A 141 13.85 -3.51 8.48
CA VAL A 141 13.45 -2.16 8.08
C VAL A 141 12.36 -2.23 6.99
N SER A 142 12.52 -3.12 6.00
CA SER A 142 11.52 -3.28 4.94
C SER A 142 10.15 -3.70 5.48
N VAL A 143 10.09 -4.73 6.34
CA VAL A 143 8.79 -5.19 6.88
C VAL A 143 8.11 -4.12 7.73
N MET A 144 8.88 -3.35 8.50
CA MET A 144 8.32 -2.28 9.34
C MET A 144 7.81 -1.09 8.51
N ILE A 145 8.58 -0.60 7.52
CA ILE A 145 8.14 0.47 6.61
C ILE A 145 6.86 0.04 5.87
N ASN A 146 6.85 -1.18 5.32
CA ASN A 146 5.71 -1.66 4.56
C ASN A 146 4.48 -1.90 5.44
N SER A 147 4.67 -2.29 6.70
CA SER A 147 3.58 -2.42 7.67
C SER A 147 2.99 -1.06 8.04
N SER A 148 3.82 -0.03 8.23
CA SER A 148 3.38 1.34 8.47
C SER A 148 2.58 1.88 7.27
N ASN A 149 3.11 1.71 6.05
CA ASN A 149 2.39 2.08 4.82
C ASN A 149 1.05 1.36 4.67
N LEU A 150 0.97 0.09 5.08
CA LEU A 150 -0.30 -0.66 5.07
C LEU A 150 -1.31 -0.07 6.07
N ILE A 151 -0.88 0.29 7.28
CA ILE A 151 -1.74 0.92 8.28
C ILE A 151 -2.32 2.22 7.72
N ASP A 152 -1.48 3.06 7.10
CA ASP A 152 -1.91 4.30 6.46
C ASP A 152 -2.90 4.04 5.32
N GLN A 153 -2.63 3.06 4.45
CA GLN A 153 -3.51 2.70 3.35
C GLN A 153 -4.87 2.16 3.84
N ILE A 154 -4.90 1.33 4.88
CA ILE A 154 -6.14 0.84 5.48
C ILE A 154 -6.96 2.01 6.04
N ASN A 155 -6.31 2.93 6.75
CA ASN A 155 -6.95 4.11 7.30
C ASN A 155 -7.50 5.03 6.21
N HIS A 156 -6.76 5.22 5.12
CA HIS A 156 -7.20 5.98 3.95
C HIS A 156 -8.45 5.34 3.31
N THR A 157 -8.38 4.05 2.98
CA THR A 157 -9.50 3.32 2.37
C THR A 157 -10.76 3.35 3.23
N LYS A 158 -10.63 3.20 4.56
CA LYS A 158 -11.77 3.30 5.47
C LYS A 158 -12.45 4.66 5.35
N ARG A 159 -11.67 5.75 5.29
CA ARG A 159 -12.20 7.12 5.15
C ARG A 159 -12.80 7.37 3.78
N VAL A 160 -12.20 6.85 2.71
CA VAL A 160 -12.78 6.90 1.35
C VAL A 160 -14.16 6.24 1.35
N ILE A 161 -14.31 5.08 1.99
CA ILE A 161 -15.60 4.38 2.12
C ILE A 161 -16.62 5.21 2.92
N GLU A 162 -16.22 5.80 4.04
CA GLU A 162 -17.09 6.65 4.86
C GLU A 162 -17.53 7.93 4.11
N SER A 163 -16.58 8.57 3.44
CA SER A 163 -16.77 9.75 2.58
C SER A 163 -17.73 9.46 1.43
N ALA A 164 -17.50 8.35 0.72
CA ALA A 164 -18.35 7.88 -0.38
C ALA A 164 -19.77 7.60 0.10
N ARG A 165 -19.95 6.96 1.27
CA ARG A 165 -21.28 6.73 1.86
C ARG A 165 -22.00 8.05 2.13
N GLN A 166 -21.31 9.06 2.64
CA GLN A 166 -21.91 10.37 2.89
C GLN A 166 -22.29 11.10 1.58
N GLN A 167 -21.42 11.09 0.57
CA GLN A 167 -21.71 11.65 -0.75
C GLN A 167 -22.90 10.94 -1.42
N ASN A 168 -22.96 9.61 -1.31
CA ASN A 168 -24.04 8.79 -1.87
C ASN A 168 -25.41 9.13 -1.27
N GLN A 169 -25.48 9.60 -0.01
CA GLN A 169 -26.73 10.06 0.60
C GLN A 169 -27.31 11.30 -0.09
N TRP A 170 -26.50 12.07 -0.81
CA TRP A 170 -26.98 13.25 -1.53
C TRP A 170 -27.74 12.92 -2.81
N ASN A 171 -27.62 11.68 -3.33
CA ASN A 171 -28.29 11.20 -4.55
C ASN A 171 -28.17 12.20 -5.72
N LEU A 172 -26.94 12.63 -5.99
CA LEU A 172 -26.63 13.56 -7.06
C LEU A 172 -26.09 12.82 -8.29
N SER A 173 -26.27 13.42 -9.46
CA SER A 173 -25.77 12.96 -10.74
C SER A 173 -25.02 14.06 -11.47
N ILE A 174 -24.04 13.69 -12.27
CA ILE A 174 -23.29 14.58 -13.17
C ILE A 174 -23.66 14.22 -14.60
N LEU A 175 -23.85 15.24 -15.43
CA LEU A 175 -23.99 15.05 -16.86
C LEU A 175 -22.60 14.93 -17.48
N ASN A 176 -22.25 13.75 -17.97
CA ASN A 176 -21.01 13.53 -18.69
C ASN A 176 -21.23 13.62 -20.19
N THR A 177 -20.22 14.11 -20.90
CA THR A 177 -20.25 14.16 -22.36
C THR A 177 -18.89 13.81 -22.96
N SER A 178 -18.89 13.04 -24.03
CA SER A 178 -17.69 12.70 -24.79
C SER A 178 -17.49 13.63 -26.01
N VAL A 179 -18.54 14.36 -26.43
CA VAL A 179 -18.51 15.27 -27.57
C VAL A 179 -19.44 16.46 -27.30
N SER A 180 -19.01 17.68 -27.63
CA SER A 180 -19.87 18.85 -27.55
C SER A 180 -21.14 18.66 -28.39
N PRO A 181 -22.35 18.69 -27.79
CA PRO A 181 -23.58 18.53 -28.54
C PRO A 181 -23.80 19.71 -29.49
N SER A 182 -24.56 19.49 -30.57
CA SER A 182 -24.89 20.53 -31.54
C SER A 182 -25.57 21.74 -30.88
N GLU A 183 -25.43 22.94 -31.45
CA GLU A 183 -26.01 24.17 -30.89
C GLU A 183 -27.51 24.07 -30.62
N LYS A 184 -28.26 23.41 -31.51
CA LYS A 184 -29.70 23.18 -31.35
C LYS A 184 -30.00 22.35 -30.10
N VAL A 185 -29.25 21.28 -29.90
CA VAL A 185 -29.39 20.39 -28.73
C VAL A 185 -28.94 21.11 -27.45
N GLN A 186 -27.83 21.85 -27.49
CA GLN A 186 -27.40 22.66 -26.34
C GLN A 186 -28.46 23.67 -25.92
N LYS A 187 -29.02 24.41 -26.88
CA LYS A 187 -30.07 25.40 -26.59
C LYS A 187 -31.26 24.74 -25.92
N ARG A 188 -31.69 23.59 -26.43
CA ARG A 188 -32.81 22.85 -25.88
C ARG A 188 -32.55 22.33 -24.47
N LEU A 189 -31.39 21.73 -24.23
CA LEU A 189 -31.02 21.25 -22.89
C LEU A 189 -30.88 22.42 -21.91
N ASN A 190 -30.32 23.56 -22.34
CA ASN A 190 -30.26 24.79 -21.52
C ASN A 190 -31.65 25.31 -21.13
N GLU A 191 -32.63 25.29 -22.04
CA GLU A 191 -34.02 25.66 -21.74
C GLU A 191 -34.61 24.74 -20.66
N ILE A 192 -34.37 23.44 -20.78
CA ILE A 192 -34.85 22.43 -19.83
C ILE A 192 -34.19 22.63 -18.47
N ILE A 193 -32.86 22.79 -18.42
CA ILE A 193 -32.12 23.09 -17.18
C ILE A 193 -32.61 24.40 -16.56
N GLY A 194 -32.86 25.42 -17.38
CA GLY A 194 -33.42 26.70 -16.95
C GLY A 194 -34.78 26.56 -16.27
N SER A 195 -35.60 25.59 -16.69
CA SER A 195 -36.91 25.30 -16.10
C SER A 195 -36.85 24.51 -14.79
N LEU A 196 -35.74 23.83 -14.48
CA LEU A 196 -35.59 23.07 -13.24
C LEU A 196 -35.62 24.02 -12.03
N PRO A 197 -36.18 23.61 -10.88
CA PRO A 197 -36.14 24.41 -9.67
C PRO A 197 -34.71 24.43 -9.08
N ASP A 198 -34.33 25.53 -8.40
CA ASP A 198 -32.97 25.72 -7.86
C ASP A 198 -32.53 24.60 -6.91
N ARG A 199 -33.46 23.93 -6.22
CA ARG A 199 -33.16 22.81 -5.32
C ARG A 199 -32.66 21.54 -6.03
N ASP A 200 -32.85 21.46 -7.34
CA ASP A 200 -32.54 20.28 -8.15
C ASP A 200 -31.26 20.45 -9.00
N VAL A 201 -30.61 21.63 -8.93
CA VAL A 201 -29.37 21.97 -9.66
C VAL A 201 -28.36 22.58 -8.70
N TYR A 202 -27.15 22.04 -8.63
CA TYR A 202 -26.08 22.51 -7.75
C TYR A 202 -24.81 22.79 -8.56
N ASN A 203 -24.17 23.92 -8.34
CA ASN A 203 -22.89 24.26 -8.95
C ASN A 203 -21.78 24.03 -7.92
N TYR A 204 -20.76 23.27 -8.29
CA TYR A 204 -19.66 22.96 -7.38
C TYR A 204 -18.35 22.87 -8.15
N THR A 205 -17.33 23.59 -7.68
CA THR A 205 -15.96 23.48 -8.16
C THR A 205 -15.09 23.02 -7.01
N SER A 206 -14.42 21.87 -7.18
CA SER A 206 -13.40 21.43 -6.23
C SER A 206 -12.27 22.47 -6.15
N PRO A 207 -11.71 22.69 -4.96
CA PRO A 207 -10.57 23.57 -4.82
C PRO A 207 -9.32 22.92 -5.40
N GLU A 208 -8.38 23.74 -5.85
CA GLU A 208 -7.14 23.25 -6.48
C GLU A 208 -6.30 22.39 -5.53
N ILE A 209 -6.34 22.71 -4.23
CA ILE A 209 -5.57 22.00 -3.22
C ILE A 209 -6.49 21.16 -2.35
N LEU A 210 -6.42 19.85 -2.59
CA LEU A 210 -7.08 18.82 -1.80
C LEU A 210 -6.06 18.02 -1.00
N TYR A 211 -6.47 17.61 0.20
CA TYR A 211 -5.66 16.82 1.11
C TYR A 211 -6.30 15.49 1.39
N GLN A 212 -5.46 14.48 1.52
CA GLN A 212 -5.86 13.26 2.20
C GLN A 212 -5.89 13.52 3.70
N THR A 213 -6.79 12.83 4.39
CA THR A 213 -7.05 13.09 5.82
C THR A 213 -5.85 12.93 6.76
N THR A 214 -4.83 12.15 6.38
CA THR A 214 -3.55 12.01 7.09
C THR A 214 -2.74 13.30 7.11
N ASP A 215 -2.90 14.13 6.08
CA ASP A 215 -2.22 15.42 5.95
C ASP A 215 -3.04 16.54 6.60
N VAL A 216 -4.36 16.37 6.71
CA VAL A 216 -5.25 17.37 7.32
C VAL A 216 -4.85 17.68 8.77
N SER A 217 -4.47 16.66 9.57
CA SER A 217 -4.04 16.86 10.95
C SER A 217 -2.64 17.47 11.08
N LYS A 218 -1.79 17.31 10.06
CA LYS A 218 -0.41 17.80 10.02
C LYS A 218 -0.30 19.20 9.41
N THR A 219 -1.32 19.62 8.66
CA THR A 219 -1.31 20.88 7.93
C THR A 219 -1.78 22.03 8.83
N GLN A 220 -0.86 22.90 9.25
CA GLN A 220 -1.18 24.23 9.78
C GLN A 220 -0.76 25.27 8.76
N ARG A 221 -1.68 25.71 7.90
CA ARG A 221 -1.41 26.82 6.98
C ARG A 221 -1.66 28.16 7.65
N THR A 222 -0.62 28.98 7.68
CA THR A 222 -0.68 30.39 8.08
C THR A 222 -0.97 31.31 6.89
N ASP A 223 -0.48 30.96 5.69
CA ASP A 223 -0.47 31.87 4.55
C ASP A 223 -1.48 31.45 3.48
N PHE A 224 -2.01 32.44 2.76
CA PHE A 224 -2.87 32.23 1.61
C PHE A 224 -2.06 31.67 0.43
N ILE A 225 -2.58 30.59 -0.15
CA ILE A 225 -2.18 30.01 -1.42
C ILE A 225 -3.50 29.84 -2.14
N ASP A 226 -3.64 30.33 -3.38
CA ASP A 226 -4.83 30.41 -4.25
C ASP A 226 -5.78 29.20 -4.22
N ASN A 227 -6.36 28.90 -3.06
CA ASN A 227 -7.13 27.71 -2.78
C ASN A 227 -8.59 28.13 -2.75
N TYR A 228 -9.16 28.17 -3.93
CA TYR A 228 -10.45 28.74 -4.22
C TYR A 228 -11.46 27.65 -4.54
N MET A 229 -12.67 27.76 -4.00
CA MET A 229 -13.81 26.89 -4.28
C MET A 229 -14.99 27.76 -4.72
N GLU A 230 -15.72 27.33 -5.76
CA GLU A 230 -16.94 27.98 -6.20
C GLU A 230 -18.16 27.08 -5.94
N ILE A 231 -19.17 27.62 -5.26
CA ILE A 231 -20.39 26.88 -4.94
C ILE A 231 -21.65 27.72 -5.15
N SER A 232 -22.75 27.05 -5.52
CA SER A 232 -24.07 27.67 -5.43
C SER A 232 -24.62 27.66 -4.01
N TYR A 233 -25.51 28.61 -3.66
CA TYR A 233 -26.02 28.76 -2.30
C TYR A 233 -26.64 27.49 -1.70
N ASN A 234 -27.36 26.71 -2.49
CA ASN A 234 -27.96 25.44 -2.06
C ASN A 234 -26.92 24.36 -1.69
N VAL A 235 -25.67 24.48 -2.11
CA VAL A 235 -24.57 23.58 -1.69
C VAL A 235 -24.23 23.77 -0.21
N LEU A 236 -24.46 24.94 0.39
CA LEU A 236 -24.26 25.19 1.83
C LEU A 236 -25.13 24.29 2.73
N GLU A 237 -26.19 23.69 2.18
CA GLU A 237 -26.98 22.69 2.88
C GLU A 237 -26.26 21.34 3.00
N LYS A 238 -25.33 21.05 2.08
CA LYS A 238 -24.51 19.83 2.05
C LYS A 238 -23.14 20.07 2.67
N VAL A 239 -22.48 21.17 2.30
CA VAL A 239 -21.19 21.63 2.85
C VAL A 239 -21.47 22.53 4.05
N LYS A 240 -21.21 22.02 5.25
CA LYS A 240 -21.53 22.71 6.51
C LYS A 240 -20.52 23.83 6.80
N VAL A 241 -20.74 25.01 6.23
CA VAL A 241 -19.93 26.21 6.51
C VAL A 241 -20.49 26.93 7.74
N VAL A 242 -19.61 27.29 8.67
CA VAL A 242 -19.94 28.14 9.83
C VAL A 242 -19.24 29.49 9.78
N ASP A 243 -19.93 30.51 10.28
CA ASP A 243 -19.35 31.84 10.48
C ASP A 243 -18.38 31.86 11.67
N LYS A 244 -17.75 33.02 11.89
CA LYS A 244 -16.85 33.26 13.05
C LYS A 244 -17.48 32.99 14.42
N ASN A 245 -18.81 33.00 14.53
CA ASN A 245 -19.56 32.75 15.76
C ASN A 245 -20.08 31.30 15.87
N ASN A 246 -19.62 30.39 15.01
CA ASN A 246 -20.11 29.00 14.88
C ASN A 246 -21.57 28.88 14.42
N LYS A 247 -22.18 29.94 13.89
CA LYS A 247 -23.50 29.87 13.29
C LYS A 247 -23.37 29.29 11.88
N ARG A 248 -24.15 28.25 11.59
CA ARG A 248 -24.21 27.64 10.27
C ARG A 248 -24.81 28.62 9.25
N LEU A 249 -24.07 28.88 8.18
CA LEU A 249 -24.53 29.67 7.04
C LEU A 249 -25.57 28.87 6.22
N LYS A 250 -26.63 29.55 5.80
CA LYS A 250 -27.73 28.99 5.01
C LYS A 250 -27.97 29.84 3.76
N PRO A 251 -28.59 29.29 2.71
CA PRO A 251 -28.89 30.04 1.48
C PRO A 251 -29.62 31.38 1.74
N LYS A 252 -30.54 31.38 2.71
CA LYS A 252 -31.34 32.55 3.10
C LYS A 252 -30.57 33.69 3.76
N ASP A 253 -29.34 33.44 4.21
CA ASP A 253 -28.51 34.46 4.86
C ASP A 253 -27.89 35.43 3.84
N PHE A 254 -28.03 35.15 2.54
CA PHE A 254 -27.49 35.97 1.46
C PHE A 254 -28.59 36.66 0.67
N THR A 255 -28.41 37.96 0.39
CA THR A 255 -29.38 38.84 -0.29
C THR A 255 -29.39 38.70 -1.81
N GLY A 256 -28.84 37.60 -2.33
CA GLY A 256 -28.91 37.21 -3.73
C GLY A 256 -27.82 37.79 -4.65
N LYS A 257 -26.97 38.71 -4.18
CA LYS A 257 -25.67 38.99 -4.81
C LYS A 257 -24.69 37.87 -4.47
N ALA A 258 -23.67 37.63 -5.29
CA ALA A 258 -22.60 36.67 -4.95
C ALA A 258 -21.71 37.21 -3.83
N VAL A 259 -21.13 36.33 -3.04
CA VAL A 259 -20.31 36.68 -1.87
C VAL A 259 -19.04 35.85 -1.81
N LEU A 260 -18.00 36.38 -1.19
CA LEU A 260 -16.76 35.68 -0.90
C LEU A 260 -16.71 35.32 0.58
N LEU A 261 -16.62 34.03 0.91
CA LEU A 261 -16.44 33.55 2.26
C LEU A 261 -14.95 33.34 2.52
N ILE A 262 -14.37 34.13 3.42
CA ILE A 262 -12.93 34.14 3.69
C ILE A 262 -12.67 33.65 5.13
N PRO A 263 -11.81 32.65 5.37
CA PRO A 263 -11.31 32.31 6.71
C PRO A 263 -10.74 33.54 7.43
N GLN A 264 -11.10 33.71 8.70
CA GLN A 264 -10.74 34.88 9.51
C GLN A 264 -9.23 35.16 9.54
N LYS A 265 -8.38 34.12 9.51
CA LYS A 265 -6.92 34.27 9.48
C LYS A 265 -6.41 35.06 8.26
N TYR A 266 -7.17 35.12 7.17
CA TYR A 266 -6.83 35.88 5.96
C TYR A 266 -7.48 37.28 5.90
N GLU A 267 -8.07 37.76 6.99
CA GLU A 267 -8.74 39.07 7.05
C GLU A 267 -7.82 40.23 6.62
N LYS A 268 -6.53 40.16 6.96
CA LYS A 268 -5.54 41.17 6.57
C LYS A 268 -5.16 41.12 5.09
N ASP A 269 -5.36 39.98 4.44
CA ASP A 269 -5.01 39.74 3.03
C ASP A 269 -6.19 39.95 2.08
N GLN A 270 -7.34 40.42 2.57
CA GLN A 270 -8.58 40.52 1.80
C GLN A 270 -8.44 41.29 0.48
N GLU A 271 -7.70 42.41 0.47
CA GLU A 271 -7.51 43.22 -0.74
C GLU A 271 -6.66 42.49 -1.78
N ARG A 272 -5.63 41.77 -1.34
CA ARG A 272 -4.81 40.93 -2.21
C ARG A 272 -5.65 39.82 -2.83
N ILE A 273 -6.43 39.11 -2.01
CA ILE A 273 -7.33 38.04 -2.44
C ILE A 273 -8.34 38.53 -3.49
N LEU A 274 -8.99 39.66 -3.24
CA LEU A 274 -9.96 40.24 -4.18
C LEU A 274 -9.30 40.58 -5.53
N LYS A 275 -8.07 41.09 -5.50
CA LYS A 275 -7.32 41.44 -6.71
C LYS A 275 -6.87 40.19 -7.49
N GLU A 276 -6.34 39.18 -6.81
CA GLU A 276 -5.89 37.92 -7.41
C GLU A 276 -7.04 37.14 -8.04
N LEU A 277 -8.22 37.13 -7.40
CA LEU A 277 -9.43 36.50 -7.92
C LEU A 277 -10.21 37.36 -8.93
N GLY A 278 -9.82 38.62 -9.16
CA GLY A 278 -10.53 39.55 -10.04
C GLY A 278 -11.93 39.93 -9.55
N MET A 279 -12.15 39.97 -8.23
CA MET A 279 -13.46 40.12 -7.57
C MET A 279 -13.59 41.41 -6.74
N GLU A 280 -12.99 42.52 -7.16
CA GLU A 280 -12.86 43.78 -6.38
C GLU A 280 -14.17 44.40 -5.84
N LYS A 281 -15.35 43.99 -6.33
CA LYS A 281 -16.67 44.51 -5.93
C LYS A 281 -17.56 43.48 -5.22
N THR A 282 -17.00 42.36 -4.75
CA THR A 282 -17.76 41.27 -4.12
C THR A 282 -17.87 41.46 -2.61
N ASP A 283 -19.06 41.22 -2.05
CA ASP A 283 -19.29 41.29 -0.60
C ASP A 283 -18.53 40.17 0.13
N ILE A 284 -17.81 40.50 1.21
CA ILE A 284 -17.01 39.54 1.99
C ILE A 284 -17.74 39.13 3.27
N TYR A 285 -17.71 37.83 3.58
CA TYR A 285 -18.16 37.26 4.85
C TYR A 285 -17.03 36.44 5.48
N PHE A 286 -16.68 36.76 6.73
CA PHE A 286 -15.66 35.99 7.44
C PHE A 286 -16.21 34.70 8.03
N ILE A 287 -15.55 33.59 7.71
CA ILE A 287 -15.85 32.25 8.23
C ILE A 287 -14.80 31.82 9.24
N LYS A 288 -15.16 30.88 10.09
CA LYS A 288 -14.26 30.36 11.13
C LYS A 288 -13.03 29.68 10.51
N ASP A 289 -11.88 29.84 11.17
CA ASP A 289 -10.64 29.17 10.80
C ASP A 289 -10.65 27.67 11.10
N ARG A 290 -9.73 26.94 10.44
CA ARG A 290 -9.51 25.49 10.57
C ARG A 290 -10.75 24.67 10.24
N GLN A 291 -11.59 25.18 9.34
CA GLN A 291 -12.70 24.40 8.82
C GLN A 291 -12.19 23.42 7.77
N VAL A 292 -12.63 22.17 7.91
CA VAL A 292 -12.30 21.07 7.00
C VAL A 292 -13.57 20.70 6.26
N TYR A 293 -13.52 20.76 4.94
CA TYR A 293 -14.64 20.44 4.06
C TYR A 293 -14.29 19.19 3.28
N GLN A 294 -15.17 18.19 3.32
CA GLN A 294 -15.08 17.04 2.43
C GLN A 294 -15.41 17.51 1.01
N ASP A 295 -14.57 17.13 0.05
CA ASP A 295 -14.83 17.41 -1.36
C ASP A 295 -16.10 16.68 -1.84
N MET A 296 -16.89 17.30 -2.70
CA MET A 296 -18.14 16.68 -3.17
C MET A 296 -17.93 15.65 -4.29
N LEU A 297 -16.82 15.73 -5.03
CA LEU A 297 -16.55 14.93 -6.22
C LEU A 297 -15.54 13.81 -5.95
N SER A 298 -14.64 14.01 -4.99
CA SER A 298 -13.49 13.14 -4.70
C SER A 298 -13.58 12.56 -3.29
N PRO A 299 -14.04 11.31 -3.12
CA PRO A 299 -14.12 10.70 -1.79
C PRO A 299 -12.75 10.55 -1.13
N GLY A 300 -12.69 10.84 0.18
CA GLY A 300 -11.45 10.76 0.97
C GLY A 300 -10.53 11.99 0.84
N TYR A 301 -10.95 12.99 0.09
CA TYR A 301 -10.26 14.27 -0.07
C TYR A 301 -10.98 15.41 0.64
N TYR A 302 -10.18 16.32 1.19
CA TYR A 302 -10.65 17.41 2.02
C TYR A 302 -9.96 18.72 1.67
N ALA A 303 -10.71 19.80 1.73
CA ALA A 303 -10.20 21.17 1.66
C ALA A 303 -10.09 21.74 3.07
N ILE A 304 -9.01 22.48 3.35
CA ILE A 304 -8.79 23.14 4.64
C ILE A 304 -8.73 24.63 4.39
N ASP A 305 -9.61 25.38 5.06
CA ASP A 305 -9.71 26.83 4.92
C ASP A 305 -9.65 27.34 3.46
N PRO A 306 -10.38 26.74 2.50
CA PRO A 306 -10.53 27.34 1.17
C PRO A 306 -11.27 28.68 1.27
N ILE A 307 -10.97 29.56 0.34
CA ILE A 307 -11.82 30.72 0.06
C ILE A 307 -12.99 30.23 -0.78
N ILE A 308 -14.22 30.55 -0.37
CA ILE A 308 -15.42 30.04 -1.01
C ILE A 308 -16.15 31.19 -1.69
N TYR A 309 -16.25 31.17 -3.01
CA TYR A 309 -17.16 32.03 -3.75
C TYR A 309 -18.55 31.40 -3.82
N ALA A 310 -19.49 32.00 -3.12
CA ALA A 310 -20.87 31.52 -3.03
C ALA A 310 -21.79 32.40 -3.88
N HIS A 311 -22.55 31.78 -4.78
CA HIS A 311 -23.41 32.50 -5.73
C HIS A 311 -24.79 31.85 -5.91
N LYS A 312 -25.71 32.53 -6.61
CA LYS A 312 -27.00 31.94 -7.01
C LYS A 312 -26.79 30.80 -8.00
N VAL A 313 -27.67 29.81 -7.99
CA VAL A 313 -27.63 28.67 -8.92
C VAL A 313 -27.56 29.16 -10.37
N LYS A 314 -26.51 28.76 -11.08
CA LYS A 314 -26.31 28.95 -12.52
C LYS A 314 -26.91 27.73 -13.24
N LYS A 315 -27.99 27.95 -13.97
CA LYS A 315 -28.73 26.94 -14.74
C LYS A 315 -28.29 26.96 -16.19
N GLN A 316 -27.21 26.27 -16.47
CA GLN A 316 -26.64 26.12 -17.80
C GLN A 316 -26.15 24.68 -17.96
N LEU A 317 -25.83 24.26 -19.18
CA LEU A 317 -25.39 22.91 -19.46
C LEU A 317 -24.01 22.63 -18.88
N TRP A 318 -23.11 23.61 -18.95
CA TRP A 318 -21.72 23.51 -18.52
C TRP A 318 -21.29 24.77 -17.77
N LEU A 319 -20.41 24.62 -16.78
CA LEU A 319 -19.68 25.75 -16.20
C LEU A 319 -18.31 25.86 -16.88
N PRO A 320 -17.77 27.08 -17.04
CA PRO A 320 -16.36 27.24 -17.42
C PRO A 320 -15.41 26.63 -16.38
N THR A 321 -15.85 26.62 -15.12
CA THR A 321 -15.12 26.14 -13.95
C THR A 321 -16.04 25.23 -13.11
N GLY A 322 -15.62 23.98 -12.91
CA GLY A 322 -16.31 23.00 -12.08
C GLY A 322 -17.47 22.26 -12.74
N GLU A 323 -18.32 21.67 -11.89
CA GLU A 323 -19.35 20.70 -12.27
C GLU A 323 -20.76 21.17 -11.90
N ILE A 324 -21.75 20.66 -12.64
CA ILE A 324 -23.17 20.84 -12.34
C ILE A 324 -23.74 19.51 -11.90
N LEU A 325 -24.20 19.47 -10.65
CA LEU A 325 -24.78 18.30 -10.03
C LEU A 325 -26.30 18.43 -10.04
N TYR A 326 -26.97 17.35 -10.38
CA TYR A 326 -28.42 17.27 -10.45
C TYR A 326 -28.95 16.37 -9.35
N SER A 327 -30.06 16.75 -8.71
CA SER A 327 -30.78 15.82 -7.84
C SER A 327 -31.36 14.66 -8.65
N SER A 328 -31.80 13.58 -7.99
CA SER A 328 -32.48 12.47 -8.67
C SER A 328 -33.67 12.91 -9.53
N LYS A 329 -34.41 13.95 -9.12
CA LYS A 329 -35.51 14.52 -9.90
C LYS A 329 -35.01 15.29 -11.12
N GLY A 330 -34.01 16.17 -10.93
CA GLY A 330 -33.41 16.91 -12.03
C GLY A 330 -32.77 15.99 -13.07
N ALA A 331 -32.09 14.93 -12.62
CA ALA A 331 -31.50 13.91 -13.47
C ALA A 331 -32.54 13.11 -14.26
N SER A 332 -33.70 12.77 -13.66
CA SER A 332 -34.78 12.09 -14.38
C SER A 332 -35.32 12.93 -15.54
N VAL A 333 -35.60 14.22 -15.28
CA VAL A 333 -36.09 15.15 -16.30
C VAL A 333 -35.09 15.31 -17.44
N LEU A 334 -33.79 15.38 -17.12
CA LEU A 334 -32.75 15.47 -18.13
C LEU A 334 -32.59 14.18 -18.93
N ASN A 335 -32.62 13.01 -18.29
CA ASN A 335 -32.56 11.73 -19.01
C ASN A 335 -33.74 11.58 -19.99
N GLU A 336 -34.96 11.92 -19.57
CA GLU A 336 -36.14 11.91 -20.46
C GLU A 336 -35.94 12.87 -21.65
N ALA A 337 -35.36 14.04 -21.42
CA ALA A 337 -35.06 14.98 -22.48
C ALA A 337 -34.00 14.46 -23.47
N ILE A 338 -32.95 13.83 -22.97
CA ILE A 338 -31.87 13.23 -23.78
C ILE A 338 -32.45 12.13 -24.68
N GLU A 339 -33.33 11.29 -24.14
CA GLU A 339 -34.02 10.23 -24.89
C GLU A 339 -34.98 10.80 -25.95
N GLN A 340 -35.76 11.84 -25.60
CA GLN A 340 -36.69 12.50 -26.54
C GLN A 340 -35.97 13.17 -27.71
N GLU A 341 -34.82 13.80 -27.46
CA GLU A 341 -33.98 14.42 -28.48
C GLU A 341 -33.16 13.37 -29.29
N LYS A 342 -33.32 12.07 -29.00
CA LYS A 342 -32.62 10.95 -29.65
C LYS A 342 -31.10 11.11 -29.61
N ILE A 343 -30.58 11.67 -28.53
CA ILE A 343 -29.15 11.79 -28.32
C ILE A 343 -28.62 10.41 -27.95
N ASP A 344 -27.52 9.99 -28.58
CA ASP A 344 -26.88 8.73 -28.21
C ASP A 344 -26.34 8.83 -26.78
N GLN A 345 -26.75 7.89 -25.93
CA GLN A 345 -26.31 7.79 -24.54
C GLN A 345 -24.80 7.52 -24.42
N SER A 346 -24.14 7.08 -25.48
CA SER A 346 -22.67 7.01 -25.53
C SER A 346 -22.00 8.40 -25.58
N THR A 347 -22.75 9.43 -26.00
CA THR A 347 -22.25 10.78 -26.24
C THR A 347 -22.57 11.75 -25.10
N LEU A 348 -23.74 11.60 -24.50
CA LEU A 348 -24.21 12.43 -23.40
C LEU A 348 -25.07 11.59 -22.46
N TYR A 349 -24.61 11.42 -21.22
CA TYR A 349 -25.27 10.55 -20.25
C TYR A 349 -25.11 11.07 -18.83
N LEU A 350 -26.07 10.75 -17.97
CA LEU A 350 -26.03 11.06 -16.55
C LEU A 350 -25.43 9.91 -15.76
N ASN A 351 -24.28 10.15 -15.13
CA ASN A 351 -23.72 9.24 -14.14
C ASN A 351 -24.12 9.69 -12.75
N THR A 352 -24.55 8.74 -11.92
CA THR A 352 -24.74 9.01 -10.50
C THR A 352 -23.39 9.20 -9.83
N LEU A 353 -23.28 10.10 -8.84
CA LEU A 353 -22.08 10.15 -8.00
C LEU A 353 -21.79 8.81 -7.34
N LYS A 354 -22.84 8.02 -7.07
CA LYS A 354 -22.69 6.67 -6.53
C LYS A 354 -21.82 5.77 -7.41
N SER A 355 -22.02 5.76 -8.73
CA SER A 355 -21.21 4.93 -9.62
C SER A 355 -19.74 5.37 -9.65
N GLU A 356 -19.46 6.68 -9.66
CA GLU A 356 -18.09 7.21 -9.59
C GLU A 356 -17.41 6.88 -8.25
N ASN A 357 -18.17 7.00 -7.16
CA ASN A 357 -17.72 6.69 -5.81
C ASN A 357 -17.44 5.19 -5.64
N ASP A 358 -18.30 4.32 -6.20
CA ASP A 358 -18.12 2.87 -6.13
C ASP A 358 -16.84 2.44 -6.88
N VAL A 359 -16.52 3.06 -8.02
CA VAL A 359 -15.24 2.86 -8.74
C VAL A 359 -14.05 3.32 -7.89
N SER A 360 -14.15 4.50 -7.27
CA SER A 360 -13.09 5.04 -6.40
C SER A 360 -12.84 4.13 -5.18
N VAL A 361 -13.91 3.67 -4.52
CA VAL A 361 -13.83 2.72 -3.40
C VAL A 361 -13.21 1.40 -3.85
N TYR A 362 -13.61 0.85 -4.99
CA TYR A 362 -13.05 -0.39 -5.51
C TYR A 362 -11.54 -0.27 -5.77
N ASN A 363 -11.10 0.84 -6.37
CA ASN A 363 -9.68 1.10 -6.64
C ASN A 363 -8.85 1.16 -5.34
N GLU A 364 -9.34 1.86 -4.30
CA GLU A 364 -8.63 1.95 -3.02
C GLU A 364 -8.65 0.63 -2.23
N GLN A 365 -9.75 -0.13 -2.31
CA GLN A 365 -9.80 -1.49 -1.78
C GLN A 365 -8.79 -2.42 -2.47
N SER A 366 -8.67 -2.33 -3.80
CA SER A 366 -7.70 -3.08 -4.58
C SER A 366 -6.26 -2.73 -4.17
N ARG A 367 -5.93 -1.44 -4.06
CA ARG A 367 -4.61 -0.98 -3.55
C ARG A 367 -4.30 -1.49 -2.14
N THR A 368 -5.30 -1.49 -1.25
CA THR A 368 -5.15 -2.04 0.11
C THR A 368 -4.84 -3.53 0.06
N LEU A 369 -5.53 -4.27 -0.80
CA LEU A 369 -5.35 -5.71 -0.96
C LEU A 369 -3.95 -6.04 -1.49
N GLU A 370 -3.44 -5.25 -2.44
CA GLU A 370 -2.05 -5.33 -2.91
C GLU A 370 -1.05 -5.06 -1.77
N ALA A 371 -1.26 -4.02 -0.97
CA ALA A 371 -0.42 -3.71 0.19
C ALA A 371 -0.42 -4.83 1.24
N ILE A 372 -1.58 -5.44 1.51
CA ILE A 372 -1.69 -6.60 2.43
C ILE A 372 -0.83 -7.76 1.93
N PHE A 373 -0.95 -8.12 0.65
CA PHE A 373 -0.13 -9.19 0.07
C PHE A 373 1.36 -8.89 0.21
N PHE A 374 1.75 -7.64 -0.04
CA PHE A 374 3.14 -7.24 0.08
C PHE A 374 3.67 -7.38 1.51
N VAL A 375 2.90 -6.95 2.52
CA VAL A 375 3.28 -7.11 3.94
C VAL A 375 3.37 -8.59 4.34
N ILE A 376 2.45 -9.45 3.88
CA ILE A 376 2.52 -10.90 4.14
C ILE A 376 3.84 -11.50 3.63
N MET A 377 4.28 -11.08 2.44
CA MET A 377 5.54 -11.54 1.86
C MET A 377 6.77 -11.04 2.63
N ASN A 378 6.74 -9.79 3.09
CA ASN A 378 7.78 -9.23 3.95
C ASN A 378 7.86 -9.97 5.29
N ILE A 379 6.72 -10.24 5.94
CA ILE A 379 6.65 -11.00 7.20
C ILE A 379 7.19 -12.42 7.00
N SER A 380 6.83 -13.08 5.89
CA SER A 380 7.34 -14.42 5.57
C SER A 380 8.87 -14.42 5.41
N SER A 381 9.40 -13.41 4.72
CA SER A 381 10.85 -13.22 4.54
C SER A 381 11.55 -12.94 5.87
N TYR A 382 10.93 -12.15 6.74
CA TYR A 382 11.42 -11.85 8.08
C TYR A 382 11.47 -13.10 8.98
N ILE A 383 10.39 -13.88 9.04
CA ILE A 383 10.35 -15.15 9.78
C ILE A 383 11.46 -16.10 9.31
N LEU A 384 11.62 -16.22 8.00
CA LEU A 384 12.65 -17.10 7.45
C LEU A 384 14.07 -16.59 7.73
N CYS A 385 14.29 -15.27 7.72
CA CYS A 385 15.56 -14.68 8.15
C CYS A 385 15.90 -15.04 9.60
N ILE A 386 14.93 -14.95 10.52
CA ILE A 386 15.09 -15.34 11.93
C ILE A 386 15.46 -16.83 12.04
N VAL A 387 14.77 -17.68 11.30
CA VAL A 387 15.08 -19.12 11.23
C VAL A 387 16.53 -19.33 10.77
N THR A 388 16.93 -18.70 9.67
CA THR A 388 18.27 -18.84 9.10
C THR A 388 19.36 -18.38 10.06
N ILE A 389 19.20 -17.21 10.69
CA ILE A 389 20.15 -16.69 11.68
C ILE A 389 20.29 -17.64 12.87
N THR A 390 19.16 -18.14 13.37
CA THR A 390 19.15 -19.08 14.50
C THR A 390 19.85 -20.39 14.13
N VAL A 391 19.60 -20.93 12.93
CA VAL A 391 20.26 -22.16 12.45
C VAL A 391 21.76 -21.97 12.27
N ILE A 392 22.19 -20.88 11.63
CA ILE A 392 23.62 -20.58 11.42
C ILE A 392 24.31 -20.41 12.79
N TYR A 393 23.68 -19.71 13.73
CA TYR A 393 24.20 -19.53 15.08
C TYR A 393 24.38 -20.86 15.83
N LEU A 394 23.36 -21.72 15.80
CA LEU A 394 23.42 -23.04 16.43
C LEU A 394 24.49 -23.93 15.80
N GLU A 395 24.64 -23.91 14.46
CA GLU A 395 25.72 -24.64 13.78
C GLU A 395 27.11 -24.10 14.13
N PHE A 396 27.25 -22.78 14.28
CA PHE A 396 28.50 -22.14 14.72
C PHE A 396 28.88 -22.57 16.15
N ARG A 397 27.91 -22.63 17.06
CA ARG A 397 28.15 -22.94 18.49
C ARG A 397 27.88 -24.39 18.88
N LYS A 398 27.62 -25.30 17.93
CA LYS A 398 27.19 -26.67 18.23
C LYS A 398 28.09 -27.45 19.18
N LYS A 399 29.41 -27.26 19.11
CA LYS A 399 30.38 -27.90 20.02
C LYS A 399 30.21 -27.39 21.45
N GLU A 400 30.06 -26.09 21.62
CA GLU A 400 29.79 -25.47 22.92
C GLU A 400 28.46 -25.97 23.49
N PHE A 401 27.38 -25.96 22.69
CA PHE A 401 26.08 -26.48 23.11
C PHE A 401 26.12 -27.98 23.46
N GLY A 402 26.86 -28.79 22.69
CA GLY A 402 27.04 -30.22 22.98
C GLY A 402 27.77 -30.46 24.30
N VAL A 403 28.88 -29.76 24.55
CA VAL A 403 29.63 -29.87 25.81
C VAL A 403 28.76 -29.49 27.00
N TYR A 404 28.02 -28.38 26.91
CA TYR A 404 27.10 -27.96 27.96
C TYR A 404 25.97 -28.98 28.20
N ALA A 405 25.43 -29.57 27.13
CA ALA A 405 24.41 -30.61 27.22
C ALA A 405 24.92 -31.88 27.95
N LEU A 406 26.17 -32.29 27.73
CA LEU A 406 26.77 -33.42 28.47
C LEU A 406 26.81 -33.20 29.98
N TYR A 407 27.06 -31.97 30.41
CA TYR A 407 27.08 -31.61 31.83
C TYR A 407 25.69 -31.23 32.38
N HIS A 408 24.61 -31.47 31.63
CA HIS A 408 23.25 -31.04 31.97
C HIS A 408 23.13 -29.55 32.31
N ARG A 409 23.96 -28.70 31.70
CA ARG A 409 23.97 -27.25 31.89
C ARG A 409 23.57 -26.53 30.61
N ILE A 410 22.95 -25.36 30.75
CA ILE A 410 22.57 -24.52 29.61
C ILE A 410 23.62 -23.41 29.44
N PRO A 411 24.11 -23.13 28.22
CA PRO A 411 25.09 -22.06 27.98
C PRO A 411 24.41 -20.67 28.02
N LYS A 412 23.95 -20.25 29.20
CA LYS A 412 23.15 -19.02 29.42
C LYS A 412 23.82 -17.77 28.85
N LYS A 413 25.14 -17.61 29.06
CA LYS A 413 25.89 -16.44 28.57
C LYS A 413 25.91 -16.36 27.04
N ALA A 414 26.08 -17.49 26.36
CA ALA A 414 26.09 -17.54 24.90
C ALA A 414 24.71 -17.26 24.32
N ILE A 415 23.65 -17.87 24.90
CA ILE A 415 22.26 -17.62 24.50
C ILE A 415 21.90 -16.14 24.68
N LEU A 416 22.21 -15.57 25.85
CA LEU A 416 21.91 -14.17 26.13
C LEU A 416 22.64 -13.23 25.15
N LYS A 417 23.93 -13.49 24.88
CA LYS A 417 24.70 -12.70 23.92
C LYS A 417 24.05 -12.75 22.54
N PHE A 418 23.67 -13.93 22.06
CA PHE A 418 22.99 -14.08 20.77
C PHE A 418 21.67 -13.30 20.71
N LEU A 419 20.81 -13.47 21.73
CA LEU A 419 19.54 -12.75 21.80
C LEU A 419 19.79 -11.25 21.78
N CYS A 420 20.66 -10.71 22.64
CA CYS A 420 20.97 -9.28 22.63
C CYS A 420 21.46 -8.77 21.26
N PHE A 421 22.40 -9.47 20.61
CA PHE A 421 22.90 -9.06 19.29
C PHE A 421 21.82 -9.13 18.19
N ASN A 422 20.96 -10.14 18.23
CA ASN A 422 19.87 -10.30 17.28
C ASN A 422 18.79 -9.22 17.48
N GLU A 423 18.37 -9.02 18.73
CA GLU A 423 17.25 -8.14 19.08
C GLU A 423 17.59 -6.66 18.91
N VAL A 424 18.85 -6.25 19.06
CA VAL A 424 19.25 -4.84 18.88
C VAL A 424 18.86 -4.31 17.49
N ILE A 425 18.95 -5.13 16.44
CA ILE A 425 18.56 -4.73 15.08
C ILE A 425 17.06 -4.41 15.02
N THR A 426 16.23 -5.29 15.58
CA THR A 426 14.77 -5.16 15.59
C THR A 426 14.31 -4.04 16.49
N LEU A 427 14.94 -3.89 17.66
CA LEU A 427 14.67 -2.82 18.61
C LEU A 427 14.95 -1.44 17.99
N LEU A 428 16.13 -1.25 17.40
CA LEU A 428 16.50 0.03 16.77
C LEU A 428 15.57 0.35 15.60
N SER A 429 15.25 -0.65 14.76
CA SER A 429 14.35 -0.45 13.62
C SER A 429 12.95 -0.05 14.08
N ALA A 430 12.40 -0.70 15.12
CA ALA A 430 11.10 -0.37 15.68
C ALA A 430 11.08 1.06 16.25
N LEU A 431 12.10 1.44 17.03
CA LEU A 431 12.19 2.79 17.62
C LEU A 431 12.30 3.90 16.56
N MET A 432 12.91 3.61 15.39
CA MET A 432 13.05 4.58 14.30
C MET A 432 11.78 4.75 13.46
N ILE A 433 10.95 3.71 13.35
CA ILE A 433 9.78 3.70 12.45
C ILE A 433 8.50 3.95 13.27
N GLU A 434 8.07 2.97 14.06
CA GLU A 434 6.87 3.06 14.92
C GLU A 434 7.06 2.23 16.18
N LYS A 435 6.73 2.81 17.34
CA LYS A 435 6.94 2.18 18.66
C LYS A 435 6.08 0.93 18.84
N GLU A 436 4.95 0.87 18.15
CA GLU A 436 4.02 -0.25 18.13
C GLU A 436 4.69 -1.53 17.59
N PHE A 437 5.73 -1.41 16.75
CA PHE A 437 6.48 -2.55 16.24
C PHE A 437 7.44 -3.18 17.24
N LEU A 438 7.52 -2.69 18.48
CA LEU A 438 8.23 -3.37 19.57
C LEU A 438 7.69 -4.80 19.84
N CYS A 439 6.45 -5.11 19.42
CA CYS A 439 5.92 -6.47 19.45
C CYS A 439 6.74 -7.48 18.64
N PHE A 440 7.44 -7.04 17.59
CA PHE A 440 8.32 -7.90 16.79
C PHE A 440 9.53 -8.38 17.59
N VAL A 441 10.05 -7.57 18.52
CA VAL A 441 11.15 -7.95 19.42
C VAL A 441 10.70 -9.08 20.35
N LEU A 442 9.49 -8.96 20.93
CA LEU A 442 8.94 -10.02 21.79
C LEU A 442 8.74 -11.32 21.01
N PHE A 443 8.22 -11.23 19.79
CA PHE A 443 8.05 -12.38 18.90
C PHE A 443 9.39 -13.07 18.59
N GLU A 444 10.43 -12.30 18.24
CA GLU A 444 11.77 -12.84 17.96
C GLU A 444 12.37 -13.54 19.17
N ILE A 445 12.33 -12.92 20.34
CA ILE A 445 12.85 -13.50 21.59
C ILE A 445 12.19 -14.85 21.87
N VAL A 446 10.86 -14.92 21.79
CA VAL A 446 10.10 -16.16 22.03
C VAL A 446 10.48 -17.22 20.99
N PHE A 447 10.50 -16.85 19.72
CA PHE A 447 10.81 -17.77 18.63
C PHE A 447 12.22 -18.34 18.74
N CYS A 448 13.23 -17.47 18.87
CA CYS A 448 14.63 -17.88 19.00
C CYS A 448 14.84 -18.74 20.25
N SER A 449 14.24 -18.37 21.38
CA SER A 449 14.34 -19.15 22.62
C SER A 449 13.76 -20.56 22.47
N LEU A 450 12.59 -20.69 21.85
CA LEU A 450 11.96 -22.00 21.57
C LEU A 450 12.81 -22.84 20.60
N ALA A 451 13.36 -22.23 19.55
CA ALA A 451 14.20 -22.91 18.58
C ALA A 451 15.50 -23.44 19.22
N ILE A 452 16.17 -22.61 20.04
CA ILE A 452 17.37 -22.99 20.79
C ILE A 452 17.04 -24.10 21.78
N TRP A 453 15.93 -24.00 22.51
CA TRP A 453 15.49 -25.03 23.46
C TRP A 453 15.27 -26.37 22.77
N LYS A 454 14.54 -26.38 21.64
CA LYS A 454 14.28 -27.59 20.85
C LYS A 454 15.58 -28.22 20.35
N TYR A 455 16.55 -27.40 19.92
CA TYR A 455 17.86 -27.89 19.49
C TYR A 455 18.64 -28.51 20.66
N PHE A 456 18.68 -27.83 21.81
CA PHE A 456 19.38 -28.31 23.00
C PHE A 456 18.84 -29.66 23.47
N CYS A 457 17.51 -29.81 23.55
CA CYS A 457 16.88 -31.04 24.04
C CYS A 457 17.00 -32.22 23.06
N ARG A 458 16.98 -31.98 21.75
CA ARG A 458 16.86 -33.08 20.75
C ARG A 458 18.12 -33.37 19.97
N LYS A 459 19.01 -32.40 19.76
CA LYS A 459 20.15 -32.52 18.82
C LYS A 459 21.52 -32.33 19.46
N ALA A 460 21.65 -31.55 20.53
CA ALA A 460 22.96 -31.15 21.06
C ALA A 460 23.85 -32.35 21.47
N VAL A 461 23.27 -33.42 22.02
CA VAL A 461 24.01 -34.63 22.43
C VAL A 461 24.36 -35.55 21.25
N LEU A 462 23.48 -35.64 20.24
CA LEU A 462 23.70 -36.48 19.05
C LEU A 462 24.90 -36.00 18.21
N ILE A 463 25.12 -34.68 18.18
CA ILE A 463 26.22 -34.05 17.44
C ILE A 463 27.60 -34.47 17.98
N LEU A 464 27.71 -34.74 19.29
CA LEU A 464 28.95 -35.24 19.89
C LEU A 464 29.21 -36.70 19.56
N LYS A 465 28.17 -37.47 19.21
CA LYS A 465 28.30 -38.83 18.68
C LYS A 465 28.62 -38.87 17.19
N GLY A 466 28.66 -37.72 16.51
CA GLY A 466 28.95 -37.60 15.09
C GLY A 466 27.75 -37.77 14.16
N GLU A 467 26.54 -37.83 14.72
CA GLU A 467 25.23 -37.97 14.05
C GLU A 467 24.60 -36.63 13.64
#